data_AF-A0A960N7C5-F1
#
_entry.id   AF-A0A960N7C5-F1
#
_cell.length_a   1.000
_cell.length_b   1.000
_cell.length_c   1.000
_cell.angle_alpha   90.00
_cell.angle_beta   90.00
_cell.angle_gamma   90.00
#
_symmetry.space_group_name_H-M   'P 1'
#
loop_
_entity.id
_entity.type
_entity.pdbx_description
1 polymer ?
#
loop_
_entity_poly.entity_id
_entity_poly.type
_entity_poly.pdbx_seq_one_letter_code
_entity_poly.pdbx_strand_id
1 'polypeptide(L)'
;EIDSLPDTYASTLAGAGYSTEPLPTKEEPNPPYLPSGLAFDSGDWTLLGPTAPSQSPAPVHFEQLSSRSVFLVALRIPKTGNVSSLDYLKSLNDFRPAWIPTEKDGQSTPTLPVGGLHRAGVIPNPETPQFPDGTQWALIRRAILISRDGALHSSPLVESIQVRTYLAVGTKQSTQALVEFVLSPRALFDGAPPVIAQHGTEFRFPRFLSHQQDPFENGFYSLQSPANEPSPIQLDCLSCHSGWGIHGVNSRSEFFRPRGVEPPHLYPSGQNEIVQGALRAKARRADWILLDALWNLNAPP
;
A
#
# COMPACT_ATOMS: atom_id res chain seq x y z
N GLU A 1 -1.86 -25.95 10.07
CA GLU A 1 -0.99 -25.16 10.98
C GLU A 1 -1.08 -23.67 10.67
N ILE A 2 -0.77 -23.23 9.45
CA ILE A 2 -0.82 -21.79 9.11
C ILE A 2 -2.25 -21.25 9.12
N ASP A 3 -3.23 -22.01 8.61
CA ASP A 3 -4.64 -21.59 8.62
C ASP A 3 -5.27 -21.55 10.03
N SER A 4 -4.62 -22.16 11.03
CA SER A 4 -5.06 -22.08 12.43
C SER A 4 -4.50 -20.87 13.18
N LEU A 5 -3.64 -20.06 12.53
CA LEU A 5 -3.20 -18.79 13.10
C LEU A 5 -4.38 -17.82 13.22
N PRO A 6 -4.37 -16.91 14.20
CA PRO A 6 -5.46 -15.96 14.36
C PRO A 6 -5.54 -15.00 13.16
N ASP A 7 -6.76 -14.67 12.74
CA ASP A 7 -7.00 -13.51 11.89
C ASP A 7 -6.83 -12.26 12.76
N THR A 8 -5.68 -11.61 12.61
CA THR A 8 -5.30 -10.47 13.44
C THR A 8 -6.17 -9.25 13.17
N TYR A 9 -6.70 -9.10 11.96
CA TYR A 9 -7.63 -8.02 11.62
C TYR A 9 -9.00 -8.27 12.27
N ALA A 10 -9.59 -9.46 12.07
CA ALA A 10 -10.87 -9.80 12.66
C ALA A 10 -10.83 -9.75 14.20
N SER A 11 -9.73 -10.23 14.80
CA SER A 11 -9.52 -10.17 16.25
C SER A 11 -9.44 -8.73 16.77
N THR A 12 -8.70 -7.86 16.08
CA THR A 12 -8.65 -6.43 16.45
C THR A 12 -10.00 -5.76 16.28
N LEU A 13 -10.71 -6.01 15.17
CA LEU A 13 -12.02 -5.41 14.92
C LEU A 13 -13.04 -5.79 16.01
N ALA A 14 -13.00 -7.03 16.50
CA ALA A 14 -13.87 -7.49 17.56
C ALA A 14 -13.49 -6.98 18.97
N GLY A 15 -12.19 -6.78 19.24
CA GLY A 15 -11.69 -6.58 20.61
C GLY A 15 -11.12 -5.20 20.94
N ALA A 16 -10.76 -4.38 19.96
CA ALA A 16 -10.01 -3.13 20.21
C ALA A 16 -10.90 -1.91 20.49
N GLY A 17 -12.21 -2.01 20.26
CA GLY A 17 -13.13 -0.88 20.42
C GLY A 17 -12.87 0.28 19.46
N TYR A 18 -12.10 0.06 18.38
CA TYR A 18 -11.95 1.06 17.34
C TYR A 18 -13.29 1.35 16.69
N SER A 19 -13.55 2.63 16.49
CA SER A 19 -14.64 3.07 15.65
C SER A 19 -14.50 2.43 14.25
N THR A 20 -15.61 1.93 13.71
CA THR A 20 -15.74 1.62 12.28
C THR A 20 -16.31 2.82 11.50
N GLU A 21 -16.83 3.80 12.24
CA GLU A 21 -17.40 5.11 11.86
C GLU A 21 -17.34 6.02 13.11
N PRO A 22 -16.98 7.33 12.99
CA PRO A 22 -17.05 8.12 11.78
C PRO A 22 -15.73 8.18 10.99
N LEU A 23 -15.89 8.34 9.68
CA LEU A 23 -14.84 8.68 8.73
C LEU A 23 -14.09 9.98 9.13
N PRO A 24 -12.81 10.10 8.79
CA PRO A 24 -12.03 11.33 9.02
C PRO A 24 -12.71 12.55 8.37
N THR A 25 -12.54 13.71 9.00
CA THR A 25 -13.08 15.00 8.54
C THR A 25 -11.95 16.00 8.29
N LYS A 26 -12.25 17.19 7.76
CA LYS A 26 -11.22 18.23 7.59
C LYS A 26 -10.73 18.77 8.93
N GLU A 27 -11.61 18.78 9.93
CA GLU A 27 -11.39 19.27 11.28
C GLU A 27 -10.64 18.23 12.13
N GLU A 28 -10.93 16.94 11.91
CA GLU A 28 -10.26 15.81 12.55
C GLU A 28 -9.84 14.79 11.48
N PRO A 29 -8.67 14.98 10.84
CA PRO A 29 -8.27 14.17 9.69
C PRO A 29 -7.73 12.79 10.08
N ASN A 30 -7.29 12.55 11.32
CA ASN A 30 -6.64 11.30 11.68
C ASN A 30 -7.19 10.66 12.98
N PRO A 31 -8.53 10.50 13.14
CA PRO A 31 -9.06 9.72 14.24
C PRO A 31 -8.63 8.24 14.07
N PRO A 32 -8.32 7.51 15.15
CA PRO A 32 -8.07 6.07 15.05
C PRO A 32 -9.38 5.34 14.73
N TYR A 33 -9.57 5.00 13.45
CA TYR A 33 -10.72 4.22 12.97
C TYR A 33 -10.22 3.03 12.16
N LEU A 34 -10.85 1.87 12.35
CA LEU A 34 -10.53 0.65 11.62
C LEU A 34 -11.74 0.30 10.72
N PRO A 35 -11.66 0.49 9.40
CA PRO A 35 -12.79 0.18 8.54
C PRO A 35 -13.17 -1.29 8.65
N SER A 36 -14.47 -1.56 8.72
CA SER A 36 -15.01 -2.91 8.55
C SER A 36 -14.98 -3.33 7.07
N GLY A 37 -15.09 -4.63 6.82
CA GLY A 37 -15.19 -5.18 5.47
C GLY A 37 -13.87 -5.28 4.70
N LEU A 38 -12.72 -5.01 5.33
CA LEU A 38 -11.39 -5.27 4.75
C LEU A 38 -11.01 -6.76 4.74
N ALA A 39 -11.90 -7.65 5.18
CA ALA A 39 -11.78 -9.10 5.01
C ALA A 39 -12.14 -9.55 3.57
N PHE A 40 -12.66 -8.64 2.73
CA PHE A 40 -12.80 -8.76 1.27
C PHE A 40 -13.69 -9.89 0.70
N ASP A 41 -14.39 -10.63 1.53
CA ASP A 41 -15.31 -11.68 1.08
C ASP A 41 -16.76 -11.17 0.91
N SER A 42 -17.08 -9.99 1.45
CA SER A 42 -18.31 -9.24 1.19
C SER A 42 -18.18 -7.81 1.76
N GLY A 43 -18.32 -6.78 0.93
CA GLY A 43 -18.24 -5.40 1.41
C GLY A 43 -18.24 -4.35 0.32
N ASP A 44 -18.20 -3.08 0.74
CA ASP A 44 -18.14 -1.89 -0.13
C ASP A 44 -16.76 -1.69 -0.78
N TRP A 45 -15.79 -2.55 -0.47
CA TRP A 45 -14.41 -2.47 -0.93
C TRP A 45 -14.22 -3.30 -2.21
N THR A 46 -13.62 -2.67 -3.21
CA THR A 46 -13.20 -3.31 -4.46
C THR A 46 -11.70 -3.58 -4.40
N LEU A 47 -11.32 -4.86 -4.34
CA LEU A 47 -9.91 -5.26 -4.44
C LEU A 47 -9.38 -5.03 -5.85
N LEU A 48 -8.14 -4.54 -5.92
CA LEU A 48 -7.45 -4.30 -7.17
C LEU A 48 -6.44 -5.41 -7.47
N GLY A 49 -6.56 -5.95 -8.68
CA GLY A 49 -5.65 -6.95 -9.21
C GLY A 49 -4.39 -6.33 -9.81
N PRO A 50 -3.35 -7.16 -9.96
CA PRO A 50 -2.19 -6.76 -10.72
C PRO A 50 -2.50 -6.66 -12.22
N THR A 51 -1.76 -5.83 -12.95
CA THR A 51 -1.89 -5.71 -14.41
C THR A 51 -1.41 -6.97 -15.15
N ALA A 52 -0.58 -7.80 -14.48
CA ALA A 52 -0.11 -9.07 -15.00
C ALA A 52 -0.06 -10.15 -13.89
N PRO A 53 -0.17 -11.45 -14.21
CA PRO A 53 -0.34 -12.56 -13.24
C PRO A 53 0.75 -12.73 -12.17
N SER A 54 1.88 -12.03 -12.29
CA SER A 54 3.02 -12.08 -11.36
C SER A 54 3.39 -10.73 -10.74
N GLN A 55 2.61 -9.69 -11.00
CA GLN A 55 2.83 -8.38 -10.40
C GLN A 55 2.03 -8.27 -9.09
N SER A 56 2.41 -7.30 -8.26
CA SER A 56 1.62 -6.87 -7.12
C SER A 56 0.93 -5.55 -7.47
N PRO A 57 -0.29 -5.27 -6.98
CA PRO A 57 -0.90 -3.95 -7.07
C PRO A 57 -0.10 -2.88 -6.29
N ALA A 58 0.87 -3.29 -5.47
CA ALA A 58 1.79 -2.43 -4.73
C ALA A 58 3.25 -2.87 -5.00
N PRO A 59 3.77 -2.71 -6.24
CA PRO A 59 5.00 -3.37 -6.68
C PRO A 59 6.23 -3.00 -5.86
N VAL A 60 6.38 -1.72 -5.52
CA VAL A 60 7.53 -1.23 -4.72
C VAL A 60 7.51 -1.83 -3.32
N HIS A 61 6.35 -1.89 -2.68
CA HIS A 61 6.18 -2.52 -1.36
C HIS A 61 6.50 -4.01 -1.41
N PHE A 62 6.03 -4.68 -2.47
CA PHE A 62 6.25 -6.09 -2.70
C PHE A 62 7.72 -6.44 -2.95
N GLU A 63 8.42 -5.65 -3.76
CA GLU A 63 9.84 -5.81 -4.07
C GLU A 63 10.73 -5.55 -2.84
N GLN A 64 10.46 -4.48 -2.10
CA GLN A 64 11.23 -4.11 -0.90
C GLN A 64 11.20 -5.22 0.16
N LEU A 65 10.05 -5.89 0.34
CA LEU A 65 9.93 -7.03 1.26
C LEU A 65 10.38 -8.36 0.64
N SER A 66 11.01 -8.34 -0.53
CA SER A 66 11.47 -9.55 -1.21
C SER A 66 10.37 -10.60 -1.38
N SER A 67 9.15 -10.14 -1.67
CA SER A 67 7.96 -10.97 -1.85
C SER A 67 7.62 -11.83 -0.62
N ARG A 68 7.99 -11.41 0.60
CA ARG A 68 7.67 -12.13 1.86
C ARG A 68 6.27 -11.82 2.41
N SER A 69 5.54 -10.92 1.77
CA SER A 69 4.18 -10.57 2.15
C SER A 69 3.30 -10.44 0.90
N VAL A 70 2.01 -10.73 1.07
CA VAL A 70 0.97 -10.38 0.10
C VAL A 70 0.51 -8.95 0.40
N PHE A 71 0.38 -8.14 -0.65
CA PHE A 71 -0.20 -6.80 -0.55
C PHE A 71 -1.53 -6.75 -1.29
N LEU A 72 -2.59 -6.42 -0.55
CA LEU A 72 -3.92 -6.20 -1.07
C LEU A 72 -4.15 -4.69 -1.14
N VAL A 73 -4.58 -4.19 -2.29
CA VAL A 73 -4.99 -2.79 -2.47
C VAL A 73 -6.50 -2.79 -2.69
N ALA A 74 -7.23 -1.97 -1.94
CA ALA A 74 -8.67 -1.87 -2.04
C ALA A 74 -9.14 -0.43 -2.20
N LEU A 75 -10.19 -0.26 -3.00
CA LEU A 75 -10.86 1.01 -3.26
C LEU A 75 -12.28 0.97 -2.69
N ARG A 76 -12.68 2.01 -1.97
CA ARG A 76 -14.07 2.26 -1.58
C ARG A 76 -14.49 3.65 -2.02
N ILE A 77 -15.46 3.72 -2.93
CA ILE A 77 -16.12 4.96 -3.34
C ILE A 77 -17.36 5.17 -2.44
N PRO A 78 -17.60 6.39 -1.91
CA PRO A 78 -18.78 6.66 -1.09
C PRO A 78 -20.08 6.41 -1.86
N LYS A 79 -21.07 5.85 -1.17
CA LYS A 79 -22.40 5.54 -1.74
C LYS A 79 -23.27 6.79 -2.02
N THR A 80 -22.81 7.97 -1.60
CA THR A 80 -23.55 9.24 -1.77
C THR A 80 -23.49 9.80 -3.19
N GLY A 81 -22.80 9.13 -4.12
CA GLY A 81 -22.75 9.48 -5.54
C GLY A 81 -23.31 8.39 -6.47
N ASN A 82 -23.50 8.74 -7.74
CA ASN A 82 -23.99 7.82 -8.79
C ASN A 82 -22.87 7.00 -9.47
N VAL A 83 -21.66 6.98 -8.89
CA VAL A 83 -20.49 6.32 -9.49
C VAL A 83 -20.10 5.11 -8.65
N SER A 84 -20.17 3.92 -9.24
CA SER A 84 -19.63 2.72 -8.60
C SER A 84 -18.10 2.65 -8.75
N SER A 85 -17.43 1.89 -7.87
CA SER A 85 -15.99 1.60 -8.03
C SER A 85 -15.67 1.01 -9.40
N LEU A 86 -16.55 0.14 -9.93
CA LEU A 86 -16.36 -0.49 -11.23
C LEU A 86 -16.46 0.51 -12.39
N ASP A 87 -17.47 1.37 -12.37
CA ASP A 87 -17.66 2.39 -13.40
C ASP A 87 -16.51 3.41 -13.39
N TYR A 88 -16.07 3.79 -12.19
CA TYR A 88 -14.91 4.66 -12.03
C TYR A 88 -13.64 4.03 -12.64
N LEU A 89 -13.30 2.79 -12.25
CA LEU A 89 -12.13 2.10 -12.75
C LEU A 89 -12.18 1.94 -14.27
N LYS A 90 -13.35 1.64 -14.84
CA LYS A 90 -13.55 1.59 -16.29
C LYS A 90 -13.26 2.94 -16.94
N SER A 91 -13.86 4.02 -16.43
CA SER A 91 -13.65 5.37 -16.98
C SER A 91 -12.17 5.78 -16.93
N LEU A 92 -11.48 5.40 -15.87
CA LEU A 92 -10.06 5.68 -15.65
C LEU A 92 -9.16 4.88 -16.61
N ASN A 93 -9.52 3.63 -16.89
CA ASN A 93 -8.78 2.77 -17.82
C ASN A 93 -9.01 3.16 -19.28
N ASP A 94 -10.18 3.69 -19.62
CA ASP A 94 -10.53 4.10 -21.00
C ASP A 94 -10.00 5.51 -21.33
N PHE A 95 -9.69 6.33 -20.32
CA PHE A 95 -9.27 7.71 -20.52
C PHE A 95 -7.94 7.82 -21.28
N ARG A 96 -7.93 8.62 -22.35
CA ARG A 96 -6.76 8.94 -23.15
C ARG A 96 -6.80 10.41 -23.60
N PRO A 97 -5.63 11.07 -23.75
CA PRO A 97 -4.29 10.59 -23.41
C PRO A 97 -4.02 10.69 -21.90
N ALA A 98 -3.34 9.70 -21.32
CA ALA A 98 -2.98 9.71 -19.89
C ALA A 98 -1.85 10.71 -19.55
N TRP A 99 -1.03 11.06 -20.55
CA TRP A 99 0.08 12.00 -20.44
C TRP A 99 -0.08 13.08 -21.49
N ILE A 100 0.21 14.33 -21.12
CA ILE A 100 0.25 15.47 -22.05
C ILE A 100 1.66 16.07 -22.07
N PRO A 101 2.09 16.69 -23.18
CA PRO A 101 3.36 17.39 -23.25
C PRO A 101 3.46 18.48 -22.17
N THR A 102 4.63 18.63 -21.56
CA THR A 102 4.94 19.82 -20.77
C THR A 102 5.03 21.00 -21.73
N GLU A 103 4.15 22.00 -21.62
CA GLU A 103 4.15 23.16 -22.53
C GLU A 103 5.53 23.84 -22.57
N LYS A 104 5.93 24.28 -23.76
CA LYS A 104 7.24 24.87 -24.09
C LYS A 104 7.31 26.38 -23.82
N ASP A 105 6.38 26.95 -23.06
CA ASP A 105 6.24 28.40 -22.94
C ASP A 105 7.02 28.97 -21.75
N GLY A 106 8.34 28.79 -21.76
CA GLY A 106 9.33 29.64 -21.03
C GLY A 106 9.24 29.71 -19.50
N GLN A 107 8.19 29.17 -18.89
CA GLN A 107 8.01 29.03 -17.46
C GLN A 107 8.02 27.54 -17.19
N SER A 108 9.17 27.03 -16.79
CA SER A 108 9.28 25.74 -16.14
C SER A 108 8.22 25.68 -15.03
N THR A 109 7.10 24.98 -15.28
CA THR A 109 6.24 24.52 -14.19
C THR A 109 7.16 23.83 -13.19
N PRO A 110 7.13 24.21 -11.90
CA PRO A 110 8.06 23.67 -10.93
C PRO A 110 8.01 22.16 -11.02
N THR A 111 9.14 21.58 -11.41
CA THR A 111 9.41 20.15 -11.30
C THR A 111 9.04 19.77 -9.89
N LEU A 112 7.91 19.05 -9.73
CA LEU A 112 7.54 18.46 -8.45
C LEU A 112 8.80 17.75 -7.93
N PRO A 113 9.30 18.09 -6.73
CA PRO A 113 10.48 17.45 -6.18
C PRO A 113 10.04 16.10 -5.60
N VAL A 114 9.75 15.12 -6.46
CA VAL A 114 9.39 13.79 -5.99
C VAL A 114 9.91 12.73 -6.98
N GLY A 115 11.18 12.36 -6.77
CA GLY A 115 11.77 11.01 -6.87
C GLY A 115 11.51 10.06 -8.04
N GLY A 116 10.94 10.49 -9.16
CA GLY A 116 10.81 9.63 -10.35
C GLY A 116 12.00 9.80 -11.31
N LEU A 117 12.56 8.71 -11.83
CA LEU A 117 13.53 8.72 -12.93
C LEU A 117 12.91 9.43 -14.15
N HIS A 118 13.28 10.70 -14.35
CA HIS A 118 12.62 11.60 -15.28
C HIS A 118 12.90 11.25 -16.75
N ARG A 119 11.83 11.00 -17.53
CA ARG A 119 11.80 11.42 -18.93
C ARG A 119 11.31 12.86 -18.97
N ALA A 120 12.12 13.75 -19.54
CA ALA A 120 11.75 15.15 -19.76
C ALA A 120 10.62 15.26 -20.80
N GLY A 121 9.62 16.10 -20.54
CA GLY A 121 8.68 16.59 -21.56
C GLY A 121 7.23 16.12 -21.49
N VAL A 122 6.80 15.35 -20.47
CA VAL A 122 5.38 15.00 -20.27
C VAL A 122 4.96 15.11 -18.80
N ILE A 123 3.71 15.49 -18.57
CA ILE A 123 3.04 15.53 -17.26
C ILE A 123 1.76 14.67 -17.29
N PRO A 124 1.28 14.18 -16.13
CA PRO A 124 -0.03 13.53 -16.08
C PRO A 124 -1.12 14.47 -16.60
N ASN A 125 -2.06 13.96 -17.38
CA ASN A 125 -3.15 14.77 -17.90
C ASN A 125 -4.07 15.23 -16.74
N PRO A 126 -4.23 16.54 -16.50
CA PRO A 126 -5.08 17.05 -15.41
C PRO A 126 -6.57 16.72 -15.59
N GLU A 127 -7.00 16.36 -16.80
CA GLU A 127 -8.37 15.93 -17.12
C GLU A 127 -8.60 14.44 -16.84
N THR A 128 -7.59 13.71 -16.34
CA THR A 128 -7.76 12.30 -15.94
C THR A 128 -8.90 12.17 -14.93
N PRO A 129 -9.85 11.23 -15.11
CA PRO A 129 -10.98 11.04 -14.22
C PRO A 129 -10.57 10.90 -12.76
N GLN A 130 -11.04 11.83 -11.93
CA GLN A 130 -10.86 11.79 -10.49
C GLN A 130 -12.00 11.02 -9.82
N PHE A 131 -11.70 10.34 -8.71
CA PHE A 131 -12.71 9.78 -7.83
C PHE A 131 -13.33 10.89 -6.96
N PRO A 132 -14.56 10.71 -6.43
CA PRO A 132 -15.21 11.73 -5.61
C PRO A 132 -14.56 11.88 -4.23
N ASP A 133 -14.82 13.02 -3.59
CA ASP A 133 -14.48 13.27 -2.19
C ASP A 133 -15.04 12.18 -1.26
N GLY A 134 -14.28 11.84 -0.21
CA GLY A 134 -14.57 10.74 0.70
C GLY A 134 -14.09 9.37 0.22
N THR A 135 -13.54 9.26 -0.99
CA THR A 135 -12.97 8.00 -1.49
C THR A 135 -11.84 7.51 -0.58
N GLN A 136 -11.87 6.21 -0.29
CA GLN A 136 -10.88 5.54 0.55
C GLN A 136 -10.05 4.54 -0.24
N TRP A 137 -8.77 4.49 0.07
CA TRP A 137 -7.82 3.52 -0.43
C TRP A 137 -7.18 2.79 0.74
N ALA A 138 -7.26 1.46 0.75
CA ALA A 138 -6.62 0.63 1.77
C ALA A 138 -5.47 -0.19 1.17
N LEU A 139 -4.35 -0.27 1.88
CA LEU A 139 -3.24 -1.18 1.63
C LEU A 139 -3.11 -2.12 2.83
N ILE A 140 -3.30 -3.42 2.59
CA ILE A 140 -3.21 -4.45 3.63
C ILE A 140 -2.06 -5.38 3.31
N ARG A 141 -1.22 -5.62 4.32
CA ARG A 141 -0.09 -6.51 4.25
C ARG A 141 -0.37 -7.76 5.06
N ARG A 142 -0.27 -8.92 4.41
CA ARG A 142 -0.38 -10.24 5.04
C ARG A 142 0.93 -11.01 4.90
N ALA A 143 1.35 -11.69 5.96
CA ALA A 143 2.57 -12.48 5.91
C ALA A 143 2.43 -13.66 4.93
N ILE A 144 3.50 -13.97 4.20
CA ILE A 144 3.69 -15.28 3.56
C ILE A 144 4.54 -16.11 4.52
N LEU A 145 4.03 -17.26 4.91
CA LEU A 145 4.69 -18.19 5.81
C LEU A 145 5.05 -19.48 5.08
N ILE A 146 5.98 -20.22 5.68
CA ILE A 146 6.46 -21.51 5.18
C ILE A 146 5.91 -22.55 6.13
N SER A 147 5.20 -23.54 5.61
CA SER A 147 4.68 -24.65 6.39
C SER A 147 5.78 -25.67 6.72
N ARG A 148 5.46 -26.64 7.58
CA ARG A 148 6.42 -27.69 7.99
C ARG A 148 6.96 -28.52 6.81
N ASP A 149 6.17 -28.70 5.77
CA ASP A 149 6.53 -29.37 4.52
C ASP A 149 7.25 -28.46 3.52
N GLY A 150 7.59 -27.23 3.90
CA GLY A 150 8.32 -26.28 3.06
C GLY A 150 7.45 -25.52 2.06
N ALA A 151 6.13 -25.73 2.04
CA ALA A 151 5.23 -25.03 1.13
C ALA A 151 5.00 -23.57 1.55
N LEU A 152 4.79 -22.70 0.56
CA LEU A 152 4.46 -21.29 0.78
C LEU A 152 2.95 -21.12 0.97
N HIS A 153 2.55 -20.43 2.04
CA HIS A 153 1.16 -20.13 2.34
C HIS A 153 0.97 -18.64 2.65
N SER A 154 -0.14 -18.06 2.19
CA SER A 154 -0.58 -16.77 2.71
C SER A 154 -1.23 -16.99 4.08
N SER A 155 -0.70 -16.31 5.09
CA SER A 155 -1.17 -16.41 6.47
C SER A 155 -2.36 -15.49 6.72
N PRO A 156 -3.28 -15.82 7.64
CA PRO A 156 -4.30 -14.89 8.14
C PRO A 156 -3.71 -13.75 8.98
N LEU A 157 -2.42 -13.79 9.32
CA LEU A 157 -1.72 -12.71 10.01
C LEU A 157 -1.61 -11.46 9.11
N VAL A 158 -2.47 -10.47 9.37
CA VAL A 158 -2.33 -9.10 8.88
C VAL A 158 -1.24 -8.40 9.70
N GLU A 159 -0.20 -7.97 9.01
CA GLU A 159 0.97 -7.30 9.59
C GLU A 159 0.80 -5.78 9.63
N SER A 160 0.11 -5.20 8.65
CA SER A 160 -0.21 -3.78 8.62
C SER A 160 -1.44 -3.48 7.77
N ILE A 161 -2.14 -2.40 8.12
CA ILE A 161 -3.26 -1.84 7.38
C ILE A 161 -3.02 -0.34 7.27
N GLN A 162 -2.99 0.20 6.06
CA GLN A 162 -2.95 1.64 5.83
C GLN A 162 -4.24 2.04 5.13
N VAL A 163 -4.91 3.07 5.63
CA VAL A 163 -6.13 3.59 5.02
C VAL A 163 -5.97 5.08 4.77
N ARG A 164 -6.13 5.46 3.51
CA ARG A 164 -6.13 6.85 3.07
C ARG A 164 -7.53 7.26 2.69
N THR A 165 -8.03 8.32 3.30
CA THR A 165 -9.30 8.94 2.90
C THR A 165 -9.01 10.26 2.22
N TYR A 166 -9.50 10.44 1.01
CA TYR A 166 -9.36 11.69 0.27
C TYR A 166 -10.52 12.61 0.64
N LEU A 167 -10.27 13.55 1.54
CA LEU A 167 -11.26 14.49 2.06
C LEU A 167 -11.66 15.56 1.04
N ALA A 168 -10.76 15.87 0.11
CA ALA A 168 -11.01 16.77 -1.02
C ALA A 168 -10.07 16.41 -2.17
N VAL A 169 -10.63 16.22 -3.37
CA VAL A 169 -9.89 15.90 -4.60
C VAL A 169 -9.94 17.09 -5.55
N GLY A 170 -8.93 17.96 -5.47
CA GLY A 170 -8.74 19.06 -6.41
C GLY A 170 -7.84 18.67 -7.60
N THR A 171 -7.86 19.51 -8.64
CA THR A 171 -7.08 19.31 -9.89
C THR A 171 -5.56 19.51 -9.73
N LYS A 172 -5.11 20.07 -8.60
CA LYS A 172 -3.68 20.33 -8.30
C LYS A 172 -3.28 20.06 -6.86
N GLN A 173 -4.24 19.82 -5.98
CA GLN A 173 -4.03 19.55 -4.55
C GLN A 173 -5.11 18.60 -4.06
N SER A 174 -4.77 17.76 -3.08
CA SER A 174 -5.76 16.93 -2.41
C SER A 174 -5.52 16.96 -0.91
N THR A 175 -6.60 17.03 -0.16
CA THR A 175 -6.54 16.86 1.29
C THR A 175 -6.76 15.39 1.59
N GLN A 176 -5.81 14.78 2.28
CA GLN A 176 -5.84 13.36 2.63
C GLN A 176 -5.72 13.17 4.14
N ALA A 177 -6.42 12.15 4.61
CA ALA A 177 -6.36 11.61 5.96
C ALA A 177 -5.66 10.25 5.90
N LEU A 178 -4.75 9.95 6.82
CA LEU A 178 -4.03 8.67 6.86
C LEU A 178 -4.09 8.08 8.27
N VAL A 179 -4.61 6.86 8.34
CA VAL A 179 -4.47 5.99 9.51
C VAL A 179 -3.66 4.76 9.11
N GLU A 180 -2.72 4.37 9.97
CA GLU A 180 -1.98 3.12 9.84
C GLU A 180 -2.17 2.28 11.10
N PHE A 181 -2.35 0.98 10.91
CA PHE A 181 -2.33 -0.01 11.96
C PHE A 181 -1.23 -1.02 11.70
N VAL A 182 -0.57 -1.48 12.76
CA VAL A 182 0.56 -2.41 12.64
C VAL A 182 0.46 -3.49 13.69
N LEU A 183 0.83 -4.70 13.30
CA LEU A 183 0.93 -5.85 14.18
C LEU A 183 1.93 -5.57 15.31
N SER A 184 1.48 -5.72 16.55
CA SER A 184 2.25 -5.81 17.76
C SER A 184 2.47 -7.28 18.10
N PRO A 185 3.69 -7.82 17.95
CA PRO A 185 3.98 -9.20 18.34
C PRO A 185 3.65 -9.46 19.81
N ARG A 186 3.90 -8.48 20.68
CA ARG A 186 3.56 -8.58 22.09
C ARG A 186 2.06 -8.77 22.30
N ALA A 187 1.22 -7.91 21.70
CA ALA A 187 -0.22 -8.04 21.83
C ALA A 187 -0.73 -9.37 21.24
N LEU A 188 -0.15 -9.83 20.14
CA LEU A 188 -0.44 -11.13 19.55
C LEU A 188 -0.16 -12.28 20.54
N PHE A 189 1.00 -12.29 21.19
CA PHE A 189 1.36 -13.34 22.17
C PHE A 189 0.57 -13.22 23.48
N ASP A 190 0.19 -12.01 23.87
CA ASP A 190 -0.64 -11.75 25.06
C ASP A 190 -2.14 -12.04 24.82
N GLY A 191 -2.54 -12.41 23.59
CA GLY A 191 -3.94 -12.65 23.23
C GLY A 191 -4.80 -11.38 23.18
N ALA A 192 -4.17 -10.20 23.19
CA ALA A 192 -4.80 -8.90 23.06
C ALA A 192 -5.03 -8.56 21.57
N PRO A 193 -5.86 -7.55 21.24
CA PRO A 193 -6.00 -7.03 19.88
C PRO A 193 -4.63 -6.76 19.23
N PRO A 194 -4.23 -7.58 18.24
CA PRO A 194 -2.83 -7.68 17.86
C PRO A 194 -2.38 -6.58 16.90
N VAL A 195 -3.31 -5.96 16.18
CA VAL A 195 -3.04 -4.85 15.25
C VAL A 195 -3.46 -3.54 15.90
N ILE A 196 -2.52 -2.60 16.05
CA ILE A 196 -2.68 -1.38 16.86
C ILE A 196 -2.52 -0.15 15.97
N ALA A 197 -3.39 0.85 16.14
CA ALA A 197 -3.29 2.14 15.47
C ALA A 197 -1.94 2.81 15.79
N GLN A 198 -1.34 3.43 14.78
CA GLN A 198 -0.15 4.25 14.92
C GLN A 198 -0.56 5.71 15.02
N HIS A 199 -0.17 6.37 16.11
CA HIS A 199 -0.40 7.81 16.25
C HIS A 199 0.59 8.62 15.42
N GLY A 200 0.17 9.79 14.93
CA GLY A 200 1.01 10.69 14.12
C GLY A 200 2.26 11.23 14.84
N THR A 201 2.37 11.05 16.15
CA THR A 201 3.53 11.39 16.97
C THR A 201 4.45 10.19 17.25
N GLU A 202 4.06 8.99 16.83
CA GLU A 202 4.93 7.82 16.89
C GLU A 202 6.00 7.92 15.81
N PHE A 203 7.21 7.57 16.20
CA PHE A 203 8.38 7.60 15.35
C PHE A 203 8.81 6.17 15.02
N ARG A 204 9.23 5.95 13.78
CA ARG A 204 9.86 4.69 13.37
C ARG A 204 11.17 4.98 12.68
N PHE A 205 12.12 4.07 12.89
CA PHE A 205 13.29 4.05 12.04
C PHE A 205 12.88 3.67 10.62
N PRO A 206 13.45 4.32 9.60
CA PRO A 206 13.13 4.02 8.21
C PRO A 206 13.49 2.56 7.91
N ARG A 207 12.47 1.74 7.63
CA ARG A 207 12.62 0.33 7.20
C ARG A 207 12.36 0.16 5.70
N PHE A 208 11.80 1.18 5.06
CA PHE A 208 11.35 1.16 3.69
C PHE A 208 12.27 2.02 2.83
N LEU A 209 12.87 1.43 1.78
CA LEU A 209 13.87 2.06 0.92
C LEU A 209 15.07 2.69 1.67
N SER A 210 15.32 2.26 2.90
CA SER A 210 16.33 2.81 3.80
C SER A 210 17.75 2.33 3.50
N HIS A 211 18.05 1.88 2.27
CA HIS A 211 19.31 1.21 1.91
C HIS A 211 20.53 1.83 2.61
N GLN A 212 21.19 1.05 3.49
CA GLN A 212 22.38 1.42 4.29
C GLN A 212 22.16 2.41 5.46
N GLN A 213 20.92 2.80 5.74
CA GLN A 213 20.57 3.51 6.96
C GLN A 213 20.33 2.49 8.07
N ASP A 214 21.41 2.11 8.74
CA ASP A 214 21.33 1.42 10.00
C ASP A 214 21.61 2.43 11.13
N PRO A 215 20.59 2.82 11.91
CA PRO A 215 20.77 3.78 13.00
C PRO A 215 21.66 3.23 14.13
N PHE A 216 21.92 1.92 14.15
CA PHE A 216 22.76 1.25 15.14
C PHE A 216 24.21 1.08 14.65
N GLU A 217 24.44 0.81 13.37
CA GLU A 217 25.80 0.68 12.80
C GLU A 217 26.46 2.04 12.50
N ASN A 218 25.67 3.10 12.25
CA ASN A 218 26.20 4.42 11.85
C ASN A 218 26.69 5.30 13.02
N GLY A 219 26.66 4.80 14.26
CA GLY A 219 27.14 5.49 15.46
C GLY A 219 26.39 6.79 15.82
N PHE A 220 26.56 7.25 17.07
CA PHE A 220 25.93 8.45 17.62
C PHE A 220 26.16 9.75 16.83
N TYR A 221 27.18 9.78 15.94
CA TYR A 221 27.48 10.93 15.09
C TYR A 221 26.55 11.06 13.88
N SER A 222 25.76 10.04 13.54
CA SER A 222 24.84 10.06 12.39
C SER A 222 23.43 10.56 12.72
N LEU A 223 23.08 10.70 14.00
CA LEU A 223 21.80 11.29 14.46
C LEU A 223 21.70 12.81 14.21
N GLN A 224 22.77 13.44 13.71
CA GLN A 224 22.78 14.86 13.29
C GLN A 224 22.43 15.05 11.80
N SER A 225 22.28 13.96 11.04
CA SER A 225 21.84 14.04 9.65
C SER A 225 20.30 13.98 9.61
N PRO A 226 19.62 14.94 8.93
CA PRO A 226 18.16 14.90 8.75
C PRO A 226 17.65 13.61 8.10
N ALA A 227 18.53 12.86 7.42
CA ALA A 227 18.23 11.58 6.81
C ALA A 227 18.12 10.40 7.80
N ASN A 228 18.58 10.56 9.05
CA ASN A 228 18.55 9.55 10.11
C ASN A 228 17.67 9.97 11.30
N GLU A 229 17.05 11.15 11.24
CA GLU A 229 16.06 11.54 12.23
C GLU A 229 14.82 10.67 12.05
N PRO A 230 14.25 10.12 13.14
CA PRO A 230 12.99 9.43 13.07
C PRO A 230 11.93 10.39 12.52
N SER A 231 11.32 10.03 11.39
CA SER A 231 10.19 10.77 10.84
C SER A 231 8.90 10.32 11.52
N PRO A 232 7.93 11.23 11.71
CA PRO A 232 6.55 10.84 11.97
C PRO A 232 6.09 9.83 10.90
N ILE A 233 5.51 8.72 11.34
CA ILE A 233 5.08 7.60 10.46
C ILE A 233 4.24 8.08 9.25
N GLN A 234 3.44 9.13 9.43
CA GLN A 234 2.59 9.68 8.38
C GLN A 234 3.38 10.33 7.23
N LEU A 235 4.58 10.88 7.50
CA LEU A 235 5.39 11.55 6.48
C LEU A 235 6.08 10.58 5.52
N ASP A 236 6.43 9.37 5.99
CA ASP A 236 7.08 8.35 5.15
C ASP A 236 6.19 7.91 3.99
N CYS A 237 4.91 7.72 4.29
CA CYS A 237 3.92 7.31 3.32
C CYS A 237 3.61 8.43 2.31
N LEU A 238 3.65 9.69 2.73
CA LEU A 238 3.40 10.84 1.85
C LEU A 238 4.55 11.11 0.89
N SER A 239 5.78 10.72 1.22
CA SER A 239 6.94 10.91 0.33
C SER A 239 6.71 10.32 -1.07
N CYS A 240 6.16 9.11 -1.15
CA CYS A 240 5.90 8.42 -2.42
C CYS A 240 4.49 8.67 -2.96
N HIS A 241 3.54 9.08 -2.11
CA HIS A 241 2.12 9.20 -2.46
C HIS A 241 1.58 10.62 -2.30
N SER A 242 2.44 11.63 -2.47
CA SER A 242 2.10 13.05 -2.36
C SER A 242 1.37 13.60 -3.60
N GLY A 243 1.17 12.78 -4.63
CA GLY A 243 0.40 13.17 -5.81
C GLY A 243 -1.05 13.54 -5.47
N TRP A 244 -1.64 14.41 -6.28
CA TRP A 244 -3.03 14.81 -6.13
C TRP A 244 -3.96 13.75 -6.73
N GLY A 245 -5.08 13.50 -6.06
CA GLY A 245 -6.14 12.57 -6.46
C GLY A 245 -5.60 11.23 -6.92
N ILE A 246 -6.03 10.78 -8.09
CA ILE A 246 -5.61 9.51 -8.68
C ILE A 246 -4.10 9.45 -9.01
N HIS A 247 -3.43 10.58 -9.15
CA HIS A 247 -1.98 10.62 -9.39
C HIS A 247 -1.15 10.37 -8.12
N GLY A 248 -1.76 10.43 -6.93
CA GLY A 248 -1.17 9.97 -5.66
C GLY A 248 -1.27 8.45 -5.43
N VAL A 249 -2.01 7.74 -6.29
CA VAL A 249 -2.22 6.30 -6.19
C VAL A 249 -1.17 5.56 -7.04
N ASN A 250 -0.10 5.10 -6.38
CA ASN A 250 1.04 4.48 -7.04
C ASN A 250 0.76 3.13 -7.72
N SER A 251 -0.37 2.48 -7.41
CA SER A 251 -0.84 1.33 -8.19
C SER A 251 -1.12 1.69 -9.65
N ARG A 252 -1.39 2.97 -9.95
CA ARG A 252 -1.56 3.49 -11.30
C ARG A 252 -0.43 4.41 -11.72
N SER A 253 -0.03 5.36 -10.89
CA SER A 253 0.97 6.35 -11.29
C SER A 253 2.38 5.75 -11.42
N GLU A 254 2.61 4.56 -10.85
CA GLU A 254 3.87 3.82 -10.88
C GLU A 254 5.09 4.73 -10.67
N PHE A 255 5.17 5.35 -9.49
CA PHE A 255 6.17 6.37 -9.14
C PHE A 255 7.62 6.14 -9.64
N PHE A 256 8.07 4.89 -9.66
CA PHE A 256 9.44 4.52 -10.08
C PHE A 256 9.55 4.09 -11.56
N ARG A 257 8.45 3.99 -12.30
CA ARG A 257 8.47 3.72 -13.74
C ARG A 257 8.78 5.00 -14.54
N PRO A 258 9.45 4.87 -15.71
CA PRO A 258 9.64 5.99 -16.61
C PRO A 258 8.30 6.62 -17.05
N ARG A 259 8.21 7.95 -16.98
CA ARG A 259 7.04 8.69 -17.47
C ARG A 259 6.87 8.56 -18.99
N GLY A 260 5.62 8.66 -19.45
CA GLY A 260 5.25 8.54 -20.86
C GLY A 260 4.99 7.10 -21.33
N VAL A 261 5.09 6.12 -20.44
CA VAL A 261 4.50 4.79 -20.62
C VAL A 261 3.04 4.86 -20.18
N GLU A 262 2.14 4.23 -20.94
CA GLU A 262 0.72 4.15 -20.56
C GLU A 262 0.58 3.61 -19.13
N PRO A 263 -0.18 4.28 -18.24
CA PRO A 263 -0.38 3.79 -16.89
C PRO A 263 -1.01 2.39 -16.90
N PRO A 264 -0.66 1.50 -15.96
CA PRO A 264 -1.32 0.21 -15.83
C PRO A 264 -2.81 0.41 -15.60
N HIS A 265 -3.58 -0.50 -16.19
CA HIS A 265 -5.01 -0.55 -15.96
C HIS A 265 -5.27 -1.09 -14.55
N LEU A 266 -6.23 -0.49 -13.85
CA LEU A 266 -6.68 -0.96 -12.56
C LEU A 266 -7.94 -1.81 -12.74
N TYR A 267 -7.89 -3.09 -12.35
CA TYR A 267 -9.03 -4.00 -12.50
C TYR A 267 -9.51 -4.52 -11.15
N PRO A 268 -10.82 -4.74 -10.99
CA PRO A 268 -11.30 -5.53 -9.87
C PRO A 268 -10.71 -6.94 -9.94
N SER A 269 -10.30 -7.49 -8.80
CA SER A 269 -9.76 -8.85 -8.71
C SER A 269 -10.17 -9.51 -7.40
N GLY A 270 -10.18 -10.85 -7.41
CA GLY A 270 -10.44 -11.64 -6.22
C GLY A 270 -9.18 -11.81 -5.38
N GLN A 271 -9.35 -11.93 -4.06
CA GLN A 271 -8.24 -12.16 -3.13
C GLN A 271 -7.36 -13.34 -3.53
N ASN A 272 -7.96 -14.45 -3.97
CA ASN A 272 -7.21 -15.64 -4.38
C ASN A 272 -6.25 -15.35 -5.55
N GLU A 273 -6.68 -14.58 -6.55
CA GLU A 273 -5.82 -14.26 -7.69
C GLU A 273 -4.58 -13.46 -7.25
N ILE A 274 -4.78 -12.46 -6.39
CA ILE A 274 -3.70 -11.61 -5.86
C ILE A 274 -2.74 -12.46 -5.00
N VAL A 275 -3.28 -13.31 -4.13
CA VAL A 275 -2.50 -14.21 -3.27
C VAL A 275 -1.67 -15.18 -4.12
N GLN A 276 -2.28 -15.87 -5.09
CA GLN A 276 -1.57 -16.83 -5.94
C GLN A 276 -0.51 -16.12 -6.81
N GLY A 277 -0.76 -14.89 -7.26
CA GLY A 277 0.25 -14.06 -7.93
C GLY A 277 1.47 -13.82 -7.05
N ALA A 278 1.26 -13.41 -5.79
CA ALA A 278 2.32 -13.16 -4.82
C ALA A 278 3.11 -14.42 -4.46
N LEU A 279 2.44 -15.56 -4.23
CA LEU A 279 3.08 -16.84 -3.95
C LEU A 279 3.95 -17.31 -5.12
N ARG A 280 3.44 -17.24 -6.35
CA ARG A 280 4.22 -17.56 -7.56
C ARG A 280 5.43 -16.65 -7.74
N ALA A 281 5.29 -15.37 -7.41
CA ALA A 281 6.41 -14.43 -7.47
C ALA A 281 7.48 -14.76 -6.40
N LYS A 282 7.09 -15.09 -5.16
CA LYS A 282 8.03 -15.55 -4.13
C LYS A 282 8.72 -16.85 -4.54
N ALA A 283 7.97 -17.81 -5.07
CA ALA A 283 8.48 -19.11 -5.49
C ALA A 283 9.58 -19.03 -6.57
N ARG A 284 9.55 -17.98 -7.42
CA ARG A 284 10.55 -17.77 -8.48
C ARG A 284 11.80 -17.01 -8.04
N ARG A 285 11.87 -16.56 -6.78
CA ARG A 285 13.05 -15.81 -6.34
C ARG A 285 14.22 -16.75 -6.08
N ALA A 286 15.43 -16.30 -6.44
CA ALA A 286 16.66 -17.07 -6.23
C ALA A 286 16.90 -17.43 -4.76
N ASP A 287 16.57 -16.53 -3.83
CA ASP A 287 16.71 -16.79 -2.38
C ASP A 287 15.77 -17.91 -1.92
N TRP A 288 14.55 -17.94 -2.45
CA TRP A 288 13.60 -19.01 -2.15
C TRP A 288 13.99 -20.34 -2.80
N ILE A 289 14.38 -20.33 -4.09
CA ILE A 289 14.83 -21.54 -4.79
C ILE A 289 15.99 -22.21 -4.06
N LEU A 290 16.94 -21.41 -3.55
CA LEU A 290 18.04 -21.92 -2.75
C LEU A 290 17.56 -22.52 -1.42
N LEU A 291 16.67 -21.82 -0.70
CA LEU A 291 16.14 -22.30 0.57
C LEU A 291 15.33 -23.60 0.40
N ASP A 292 14.48 -23.68 -0.62
CA ASP A 292 13.69 -24.86 -0.97
C ASP A 292 14.60 -26.05 -1.34
N ALA A 293 15.66 -25.81 -2.12
CA ALA A 293 16.66 -26.85 -2.42
C ALA A 293 17.34 -27.37 -1.15
N LEU A 294 17.78 -26.47 -0.25
CA LEU A 294 18.39 -26.85 1.02
C LEU A 294 17.43 -27.58 1.96
N TRP A 295 16.16 -27.20 1.96
CA TRP A 295 15.12 -27.86 2.77
C TRP A 295 14.91 -29.30 2.30
N ASN A 296 14.75 -29.50 1.00
CA ASN A 296 14.50 -30.81 0.39
C ASN A 296 15.71 -31.75 0.46
N LEU A 297 16.94 -31.21 0.48
CA LEU A 297 18.15 -32.01 0.71
C LEU A 297 18.25 -32.59 2.13
N ASN A 298 17.58 -31.96 3.11
CA ASN A 298 17.67 -32.31 4.52
C ASN A 298 16.36 -32.89 5.08
N ALA A 299 15.32 -33.05 4.25
CA ALA A 299 14.07 -33.65 4.68
C ALA A 299 14.30 -35.14 5.00
N PRO A 300 13.90 -35.63 6.18
CA PRO A 300 13.95 -37.07 6.46
C PRO A 300 13.05 -37.83 5.48
N PRO A 301 13.43 -39.06 5.08
CA PRO A 301 12.66 -39.87 4.13
C PRO A 301 11.26 -40.23 4.65
#